data_AF-A0A7W3PCX6-F1
#
_entry.id   AF-A0A7W3PCX6-F1
#
_cell.length_a   1.000
_cell.length_b   1.000
_cell.length_c   1.000
_cell.angle_alpha   90.00
_cell.angle_beta   90.00
_cell.angle_gamma   90.00
#
_symmetry.space_group_name_H-M   'P 1'
#
loop_
_entity.id
_entity.type
_entity.pdbx_description
1 polymer ?
#
loop_
_entity_poly.entity_id
_entity_poly.type
_entity_poly.pdbx_seq_one_letter_code
_entity_poly.pdbx_strand_id
1 'polypeptide(L)'
;MVRDVESTKRKIVEAATVEFVAHGPDGTTIERIARRAGVNKERVYAYYEGKPQLFAVVLREQFAVTAGAVPLEATDPDAVGEFAGRLFDYSREHPQFVRLLMWEALSYPDEVPDEALRRATYQRRSAFIEEGQAAGRLTSALAPEVLHFILLALAAYWSVVPQVARMVTGTATGDLDGAARQRESVVAVARRLAEPV
;
A
#
# COMPACT_ATOMS: atom_id res chain seq x y z
N MET A 1 28.32 -19.94 -3.46
CA MET A 1 28.31 -18.64 -4.16
C MET A 1 26.88 -18.09 -4.32
N VAL A 2 25.93 -18.82 -4.91
CA VAL A 2 24.52 -18.38 -5.08
C VAL A 2 23.82 -17.99 -3.76
N ARG A 3 24.01 -18.77 -2.69
CA ARG A 3 23.44 -18.49 -1.35
C ARG A 3 23.95 -17.18 -0.72
N ASP A 4 25.17 -16.78 -1.04
CA ASP A 4 25.79 -15.56 -0.51
C ASP A 4 25.32 -14.31 -1.28
N VAL A 5 25.08 -14.45 -2.59
CA VAL A 5 24.48 -13.43 -3.45
C VAL A 5 23.06 -13.10 -3.01
N GLU A 6 22.21 -14.10 -2.84
CA GLU A 6 20.82 -13.89 -2.40
C GLU A 6 20.75 -13.35 -0.96
N SER A 7 21.66 -13.77 -0.08
CA SER A 7 21.79 -13.18 1.25
C SER A 7 22.16 -11.70 1.20
N THR A 8 23.05 -11.32 0.29
CA THR A 8 23.51 -9.93 0.13
C THR A 8 22.42 -9.03 -0.47
N LYS A 9 21.75 -9.47 -1.53
CA LYS A 9 20.62 -8.71 -2.12
C LYS A 9 19.56 -8.42 -1.08
N ARG A 10 19.15 -9.44 -0.31
CA ARG A 10 18.17 -9.30 0.77
C ARG A 10 18.61 -8.27 1.81
N LYS A 11 19.86 -8.32 2.29
CA LYS A 11 20.41 -7.32 3.24
C LYS A 11 20.33 -5.90 2.70
N ILE A 12 20.61 -5.71 1.41
CA ILE A 12 20.54 -4.39 0.76
C ILE A 12 19.08 -3.91 0.71
N VAL A 13 18.12 -4.77 0.33
CA VAL A 13 16.71 -4.39 0.26
C VAL A 13 16.13 -4.12 1.65
N GLU A 14 16.45 -4.93 2.65
CA GLU A 14 16.06 -4.70 4.05
C GLU A 14 16.61 -3.36 4.56
N ALA A 15 17.89 -3.07 4.29
CA ALA A 15 18.50 -1.79 4.66
C ALA A 15 17.86 -0.61 3.92
N ALA A 16 17.62 -0.75 2.62
CA ALA A 16 16.97 0.26 1.80
C ALA A 16 15.55 0.53 2.29
N THR A 17 14.78 -0.51 2.63
CA THR A 17 13.43 -0.39 3.21
C THR A 17 13.46 0.49 4.45
N VAL A 18 14.38 0.24 5.39
CA VAL A 18 14.47 1.05 6.61
C VAL A 18 14.83 2.51 6.31
N GLU A 19 15.81 2.75 5.43
CA GLU A 19 16.22 4.11 5.10
C GLU A 19 15.12 4.88 4.33
N PHE A 20 14.44 4.25 3.37
CA PHE A 20 13.36 4.88 2.60
C PHE A 20 12.12 5.13 3.45
N VAL A 21 11.74 4.21 4.35
CA VAL A 21 10.64 4.46 5.30
C VAL A 21 10.94 5.69 6.14
N ALA A 22 12.16 5.80 6.68
CA ALA A 22 12.53 6.91 7.55
C ALA A 22 12.65 8.25 6.80
N HIS A 23 13.31 8.26 5.64
CA HIS A 23 13.81 9.48 5.01
C HIS A 23 13.33 9.74 3.58
N GLY A 24 12.59 8.80 2.99
CA GLY A 24 12.19 8.87 1.58
C GLY A 24 13.37 8.71 0.61
N PRO A 25 13.09 8.62 -0.70
CA PRO A 25 14.11 8.60 -1.73
C PRO A 25 15.04 9.81 -1.64
N ASP A 26 14.50 11.02 -1.54
CA ASP A 26 15.29 12.26 -1.60
C ASP A 26 16.18 12.46 -0.36
N GLY A 27 15.72 12.02 0.81
CA GLY A 27 16.47 12.10 2.06
C GLY A 27 17.49 10.98 2.28
N THR A 28 17.65 10.04 1.33
CA THR A 28 18.59 8.93 1.44
C THR A 28 19.62 8.84 0.33
N THR A 29 20.73 8.15 0.61
CA THR A 29 21.83 7.89 -0.34
C THR A 29 22.21 6.41 -0.37
N ILE A 30 22.81 5.98 -1.48
CA ILE A 30 23.31 4.61 -1.63
C ILE A 30 24.37 4.29 -0.57
N GLU A 31 25.19 5.27 -0.17
CA GLU A 31 26.19 5.12 0.90
C GLU A 31 25.54 4.80 2.25
N ARG A 32 24.43 5.47 2.60
CA ARG A 32 23.70 5.20 3.84
C ARG A 32 23.14 3.79 3.85
N ILE A 33 22.55 3.37 2.73
CA ILE A 33 21.99 2.03 2.55
C ILE A 33 23.11 0.97 2.64
N ALA A 34 24.21 1.17 1.91
CA ALA A 34 25.35 0.26 1.92
C ALA A 34 25.92 0.08 3.34
N ARG A 35 26.12 1.19 4.06
CA ARG A 35 26.58 1.19 5.45
C ARG A 35 25.63 0.40 6.36
N ARG A 36 24.32 0.59 6.23
CA ARG A 36 23.31 -0.16 7.02
C ARG A 36 23.30 -1.65 6.67
N ALA A 37 23.45 -1.98 5.39
CA ALA A 37 23.50 -3.36 4.91
C ALA A 37 24.82 -4.08 5.25
N GLY A 38 25.83 -3.36 5.76
CA GLY A 38 27.17 -3.90 6.04
C GLY A 38 27.94 -4.27 4.76
N VAL A 39 27.72 -3.52 3.67
CA VAL A 39 28.38 -3.70 2.37
C VAL A 39 29.02 -2.39 1.90
N ASN A 40 29.93 -2.48 0.92
CA ASN A 40 30.42 -1.27 0.23
C ASN A 40 29.43 -0.82 -0.86
N LYS A 41 29.56 0.43 -1.32
CA LYS A 41 28.65 1.02 -2.31
C LYS A 41 28.75 0.32 -3.66
N GLU A 42 29.93 -0.15 -4.04
CA GLU A 42 30.19 -0.86 -5.30
C GLU A 42 29.36 -2.15 -5.35
N ARG A 43 29.20 -2.83 -4.21
CA ARG A 43 28.36 -4.02 -4.08
C ARG A 43 26.87 -3.71 -4.22
N VAL A 44 26.41 -2.52 -3.85
CA VAL A 44 25.02 -2.09 -4.12
C VAL A 44 24.84 -1.86 -5.62
N TYR A 45 25.75 -1.12 -6.26
CA TYR A 45 25.71 -0.86 -7.69
C TYR A 45 25.88 -2.11 -8.56
N ALA A 46 26.52 -3.16 -8.03
CA ALA A 46 26.60 -4.46 -8.70
C ALA A 46 25.25 -5.19 -8.82
N TYR A 47 24.26 -4.85 -7.97
CA TYR A 47 22.93 -5.46 -8.00
C TYR A 47 21.83 -4.51 -8.48
N TYR A 48 22.00 -3.21 -8.26
CA TYR A 48 21.00 -2.20 -8.57
C TYR A 48 21.64 -1.01 -9.29
N GLU A 49 21.07 -0.63 -10.42
CA GLU A 49 21.52 0.48 -11.27
C GLU A 49 21.50 1.83 -10.55
N GLY A 50 20.67 1.96 -9.51
CA GLY A 50 20.66 3.14 -8.66
C GLY A 50 19.53 3.15 -7.65
N LYS A 51 19.40 4.31 -6.97
CA LYS A 51 18.39 4.55 -5.94
C LYS A 51 16.95 4.38 -6.44
N PRO A 52 16.56 4.85 -7.65
CA PRO A 52 15.19 4.65 -8.16
C PRO A 52 14.85 3.17 -8.36
N GLN A 53 15.75 2.38 -8.97
CA GLN A 53 15.53 0.95 -9.16
C GLN A 53 15.46 0.21 -7.81
N LEU A 54 16.33 0.56 -6.85
CA LEU A 54 16.29 -0.04 -5.53
C LEU A 54 15.00 0.32 -4.76
N PHE A 55 14.50 1.55 -4.90
CA PHE A 55 13.20 1.94 -4.35
C PHE A 55 12.04 1.16 -4.98
N ALA A 56 12.08 0.96 -6.30
CA ALA A 56 11.12 0.12 -7.03
C ALA A 56 11.05 -1.30 -6.46
N VAL A 57 12.22 -1.92 -6.24
CA VAL A 57 12.33 -3.27 -5.67
C VAL A 57 11.74 -3.33 -4.27
N VAL A 58 12.04 -2.34 -3.41
CA VAL A 58 11.45 -2.24 -2.06
C VAL A 58 9.92 -2.19 -2.14
N LEU A 59 9.36 -1.31 -2.98
CA LEU A 59 7.91 -1.21 -3.15
C LEU A 59 7.31 -2.51 -3.68
N ARG A 60 7.95 -3.14 -4.68
CA ARG A 60 7.50 -4.40 -5.28
C ARG A 60 7.37 -5.51 -4.23
N GLU A 61 8.35 -5.63 -3.33
CA GLU A 61 8.31 -6.59 -2.23
C GLU A 61 7.16 -6.28 -1.26
N GLN A 62 6.96 -5.00 -0.89
CA GLN A 62 5.85 -4.61 -0.03
C GLN A 62 4.48 -4.89 -0.68
N PHE A 63 4.32 -4.58 -1.98
CA PHE A 63 3.10 -4.87 -2.73
C PHE A 63 2.80 -6.37 -2.80
N ALA A 64 3.82 -7.21 -2.98
CA ALA A 64 3.63 -8.66 -2.99
C ALA A 64 3.09 -9.17 -1.64
N VAL A 65 3.60 -8.63 -0.53
CA VAL A 65 3.10 -8.95 0.82
C VAL A 65 1.66 -8.48 1.00
N THR A 66 1.34 -7.23 0.62
CA THR A 66 -0.02 -6.69 0.70
C THR A 66 -1.01 -7.47 -0.16
N ALA A 67 -0.59 -7.88 -1.36
CA ALA A 67 -1.45 -8.62 -2.29
C ALA A 67 -1.93 -9.95 -1.71
N GLY A 68 -1.06 -10.66 -0.98
CA GLY A 68 -1.43 -11.89 -0.28
C GLY A 68 -2.24 -11.67 1.00
N ALA A 69 -1.99 -10.57 1.73
CA ALA A 69 -2.66 -10.29 3.00
C ALA A 69 -4.09 -9.76 2.83
N VAL A 70 -4.34 -8.98 1.78
CA VAL A 70 -5.65 -8.35 1.53
C VAL A 70 -6.17 -8.75 0.15
N PRO A 71 -6.69 -9.99 0.00
CA PRO A 71 -7.34 -10.41 -1.24
C PRO A 71 -8.62 -9.60 -1.45
N LEU A 72 -8.85 -9.20 -2.70
CA LEU A 72 -10.07 -8.54 -3.12
C LEU A 72 -10.96 -9.56 -3.83
N GLU A 73 -12.14 -9.78 -3.25
CA GLU A 73 -13.20 -10.65 -3.78
C GLU A 73 -14.54 -9.89 -3.66
N ALA A 74 -14.53 -8.61 -4.02
CA ALA A 74 -15.60 -7.66 -3.74
C ALA A 74 -16.69 -7.71 -4.81
N THR A 75 -17.55 -8.73 -4.74
CA THR A 75 -18.57 -9.00 -5.77
C THR A 75 -20.02 -8.66 -5.36
N ASP A 76 -20.23 -8.31 -4.08
CA ASP A 76 -21.49 -7.84 -3.50
C ASP A 76 -21.18 -6.80 -2.39
N PRO A 77 -22.18 -6.06 -1.87
CA PRO A 77 -21.94 -4.97 -0.93
C PRO A 77 -21.28 -5.39 0.38
N ASP A 78 -21.56 -6.60 0.88
CA ASP A 78 -20.95 -7.11 2.11
C ASP A 78 -19.49 -7.45 1.86
N ALA A 79 -19.18 -8.08 0.73
CA ALA A 79 -17.80 -8.36 0.32
C ALA A 79 -16.98 -7.07 0.10
N VAL A 80 -17.59 -6.01 -0.43
CA VAL A 80 -16.98 -4.67 -0.54
C VAL A 80 -16.68 -4.10 0.86
N GLY A 81 -17.65 -4.17 1.77
CA GLY A 81 -17.48 -3.74 3.16
C GLY A 81 -16.31 -4.44 3.85
N GLU A 82 -16.28 -5.78 3.78
CA GLU A 82 -15.22 -6.58 4.39
C GLU A 82 -13.85 -6.33 3.76
N PHE A 83 -13.78 -6.13 2.44
CA PHE A 83 -12.54 -5.73 1.80
C PHE A 83 -12.01 -4.39 2.33
N ALA A 84 -12.87 -3.38 2.47
CA ALA A 84 -12.49 -2.08 3.03
C ALA A 84 -12.03 -2.20 4.50
N GLY A 85 -12.69 -3.05 5.29
CA GLY A 85 -12.27 -3.39 6.65
C GLY A 85 -10.88 -4.01 6.70
N ARG A 86 -10.60 -5.04 5.87
CA ARG A 86 -9.26 -5.66 5.79
C ARG A 86 -8.18 -4.68 5.33
N LEU A 87 -8.49 -3.80 4.38
CA LEU A 87 -7.56 -2.73 3.97
C LEU A 87 -7.24 -1.78 5.14
N PHE A 88 -8.26 -1.41 5.92
CA PHE A 88 -8.09 -0.54 7.08
C PHE A 88 -7.19 -1.20 8.12
N ASP A 89 -7.48 -2.45 8.48
CA ASP A 89 -6.68 -3.24 9.44
C ASP A 89 -5.22 -3.33 8.97
N TYR A 90 -5.01 -3.71 7.70
CA TYR A 90 -3.67 -3.82 7.13
C TYR A 90 -2.92 -2.48 7.12
N SER A 91 -3.58 -1.37 6.76
CA SER A 91 -2.95 -0.05 6.76
C SER A 91 -2.53 0.43 8.16
N ARG A 92 -3.19 -0.06 9.21
CA ARG A 92 -2.85 0.24 10.61
C ARG A 92 -1.72 -0.64 11.13
N GLU A 93 -1.73 -1.91 10.76
CA GLU A 93 -0.69 -2.88 11.14
C GLU A 93 0.62 -2.65 10.39
N HIS A 94 0.55 -2.09 9.17
CA HIS A 94 1.70 -1.85 8.29
C HIS A 94 1.86 -0.37 7.89
N PRO A 95 2.05 0.56 8.84
CA PRO A 95 2.16 1.98 8.54
C PRO A 95 3.38 2.32 7.67
N GLN A 96 4.43 1.48 7.68
CA GLN A 96 5.59 1.67 6.80
C GLN A 96 5.23 1.59 5.32
N PHE A 97 4.27 0.73 4.94
CA PHE A 97 3.87 0.57 3.54
C PHE A 97 3.16 1.83 3.04
N VAL A 98 2.20 2.32 3.81
CA VAL A 98 1.49 3.59 3.52
C VAL A 98 2.50 4.74 3.41
N ARG A 99 3.47 4.80 4.32
CA ARG A 99 4.53 5.82 4.30
C ARG A 99 5.42 5.75 3.06
N LEU A 100 5.75 4.55 2.57
CA LEU A 100 6.51 4.38 1.32
C LEU A 100 5.71 4.88 0.11
N LEU A 101 4.39 4.65 0.06
CA LEU A 101 3.54 5.20 -1.01
C LEU A 101 3.48 6.74 -0.96
N MET A 102 3.44 7.33 0.24
CA MET A 102 3.52 8.78 0.38
C MET A 102 4.86 9.32 -0.11
N TRP A 103 5.97 8.63 0.18
CA TRP A 103 7.28 9.01 -0.33
C TRP A 103 7.38 8.86 -1.84
N GLU A 104 6.78 7.81 -2.42
CA GLU A 104 6.69 7.66 -3.87
C GLU A 104 5.99 8.86 -4.50
N ALA A 105 4.81 9.23 -3.98
CA ALA A 105 4.04 10.36 -4.50
C ALA A 105 4.79 11.71 -4.42
N LEU A 106 5.69 11.86 -3.44
CA LEU A 106 6.48 13.09 -3.26
C LEU A 106 7.75 13.12 -4.14
N SER A 107 8.40 11.97 -4.34
CA SER A 107 9.69 11.89 -5.03
C SER A 107 9.58 11.53 -6.52
N TYR A 108 8.47 10.92 -6.94
CA TYR A 108 8.27 10.41 -8.30
C TYR A 108 6.90 10.82 -8.89
N PRO A 109 6.65 12.12 -9.11
CA PRO A 109 5.36 12.59 -9.61
C PRO A 109 5.09 12.18 -11.07
N ASP A 110 6.13 12.00 -11.88
CA ASP A 110 6.01 11.77 -13.33
C ASP A 110 6.34 10.33 -13.76
N GLU A 111 7.42 9.75 -13.24
CA GLU A 111 7.87 8.40 -13.61
C GLU A 111 7.79 7.46 -12.40
N VAL A 112 6.79 6.57 -12.41
CA VAL A 112 6.58 5.58 -11.36
C VAL A 112 7.31 4.28 -11.70
N PRO A 113 8.20 3.79 -10.83
CA PRO A 113 8.84 2.51 -11.06
C PRO A 113 7.84 1.33 -11.08
N ASP A 114 8.02 0.40 -12.03
CA ASP A 114 7.17 -0.77 -12.24
C ASP A 114 5.67 -0.45 -12.47
N GLU A 115 5.36 0.73 -12.99
CA GLU A 115 3.97 1.19 -13.13
C GLU A 115 3.08 0.20 -13.89
N ALA A 116 3.57 -0.36 -15.01
CA ALA A 116 2.81 -1.29 -15.83
C ALA A 116 2.41 -2.57 -15.06
N LEU A 117 3.31 -3.11 -14.24
CA LEU A 117 3.04 -4.29 -13.42
C LEU A 117 2.02 -3.99 -12.31
N ARG A 118 2.13 -2.81 -11.70
CA ARG A 118 1.18 -2.35 -10.67
C ARG A 118 -0.19 -2.08 -11.26
N ARG A 119 -0.27 -1.45 -12.43
CA ARG A 119 -1.49 -1.23 -13.20
C ARG A 119 -2.23 -2.54 -13.46
N ALA A 120 -1.52 -3.56 -13.95
CA ALA A 120 -2.11 -4.89 -14.16
C ALA A 120 -2.67 -5.52 -12.86
N THR A 121 -2.03 -5.26 -11.73
CA THR A 121 -2.49 -5.73 -10.42
C THR A 121 -3.77 -5.02 -9.96
N TYR A 122 -3.84 -3.69 -10.13
CA TYR A 122 -5.04 -2.93 -9.83
C TYR A 122 -6.21 -3.31 -10.76
N GLN A 123 -5.95 -3.51 -12.05
CA GLN A 123 -6.96 -3.95 -13.02
C GLN A 123 -7.53 -5.33 -12.67
N ARG A 124 -6.67 -6.29 -12.32
CA ARG A 124 -7.13 -7.63 -11.87
C ARG A 124 -8.02 -7.55 -10.64
N ARG A 125 -7.73 -6.62 -9.72
CA ARG A 125 -8.59 -6.35 -8.56
C ARG A 125 -9.92 -5.74 -9.02
N SER A 126 -9.90 -4.67 -9.81
CA SER A 126 -11.12 -4.02 -10.29
C SER A 126 -12.06 -4.95 -11.06
N ALA A 127 -11.57 -6.01 -11.70
CA ALA A 127 -12.38 -7.03 -12.38
C ALA A 127 -13.41 -7.72 -11.46
N PHE A 128 -13.15 -7.92 -10.17
CA PHE A 128 -14.14 -8.50 -9.26
C PHE A 128 -15.34 -7.56 -9.02
N ILE A 129 -15.07 -6.26 -8.97
CA ILE A 129 -16.12 -5.24 -8.87
C ILE A 129 -16.92 -5.22 -10.17
N GLU A 130 -16.24 -5.28 -11.32
CA GLU A 130 -16.87 -5.38 -12.63
C GLU A 130 -17.80 -6.60 -12.74
N GLU A 131 -17.39 -7.78 -12.25
CA GLU A 131 -18.24 -8.96 -12.19
C GLU A 131 -19.49 -8.76 -11.32
N GLY A 132 -19.34 -8.12 -10.15
CA GLY A 132 -20.47 -7.80 -9.29
C GLY A 132 -21.44 -6.80 -9.94
N GLN A 133 -20.92 -5.83 -10.68
CA GLN A 133 -21.70 -4.86 -11.45
C GLN A 133 -22.43 -5.50 -12.63
N ALA A 134 -21.75 -6.33 -13.42
CA ALA A 134 -22.35 -7.06 -14.54
C ALA A 134 -23.47 -8.02 -14.08
N ALA A 135 -23.36 -8.55 -12.85
CA ALA A 135 -24.40 -9.37 -12.22
C ALA A 135 -25.53 -8.56 -11.55
N GLY A 136 -25.50 -7.23 -11.58
CA GLY A 136 -26.48 -6.37 -10.91
C GLY A 136 -26.44 -6.44 -9.37
N ARG A 137 -25.37 -6.98 -8.79
CA ARG A 137 -25.18 -7.12 -7.33
C ARG A 137 -24.50 -5.91 -6.71
N LEU A 138 -23.86 -5.08 -7.52
CA LEU A 138 -23.19 -3.85 -7.12
C LEU A 138 -23.74 -2.66 -7.89
N THR A 139 -23.63 -1.46 -7.32
CA THR A 139 -23.92 -0.21 -8.04
C THR A 139 -23.11 -0.10 -9.33
N SER A 140 -23.75 0.32 -10.42
CA SER A 140 -23.10 0.71 -11.67
C SER A 140 -22.95 2.23 -11.81
N ALA A 141 -23.27 3.00 -10.76
CA ALA A 141 -23.13 4.46 -10.76
C ALA A 141 -21.67 4.93 -10.79
N LEU A 142 -20.73 4.05 -10.43
CA LEU A 142 -19.29 4.29 -10.45
C LEU A 142 -18.61 3.24 -11.32
N ALA A 143 -17.60 3.62 -12.09
CA ALA A 143 -16.73 2.66 -12.77
C ALA A 143 -16.01 1.76 -11.73
N PRO A 144 -15.72 0.47 -12.04
CA PRO A 144 -15.09 -0.46 -11.12
C PRO A 144 -13.78 0.06 -10.51
N GLU A 145 -12.94 0.71 -11.32
CA GLU A 145 -11.65 1.27 -10.91
C GLU A 145 -11.82 2.47 -9.98
N VAL A 146 -12.87 3.28 -10.19
CA VAL A 146 -13.18 4.44 -9.37
C VAL A 146 -13.67 3.99 -7.99
N LEU A 147 -14.58 3.01 -7.94
CA LEU A 147 -15.01 2.43 -6.67
C LEU A 147 -13.81 1.81 -5.92
N HIS A 148 -12.98 1.03 -6.60
CA HIS A 148 -11.77 0.46 -6.02
C HIS A 148 -10.84 1.55 -5.43
N PHE A 149 -10.59 2.63 -6.16
CA PHE A 149 -9.75 3.74 -5.69
C PHE A 149 -10.34 4.44 -4.46
N ILE A 150 -11.65 4.68 -4.44
CA ILE A 150 -12.35 5.27 -3.28
C ILE A 150 -12.22 4.36 -2.06
N LEU A 151 -12.34 3.04 -2.22
CA LEU A 151 -12.17 2.08 -1.11
C LEU A 151 -10.75 2.11 -0.54
N LEU A 152 -9.72 2.23 -1.40
CA LEU A 152 -8.33 2.41 -0.96
C LEU A 152 -8.18 3.70 -0.13
N ALA A 153 -8.75 4.81 -0.60
CA ALA A 153 -8.70 6.09 0.12
C ALA A 153 -9.44 6.04 1.47
N LEU A 154 -10.67 5.51 1.46
CA LEU A 154 -11.53 5.39 2.65
C LEU A 154 -10.84 4.59 3.77
N ALA A 155 -10.18 3.49 3.41
CA ALA A 155 -9.47 2.65 4.35
C ALA A 155 -8.14 3.26 4.83
N ALA A 156 -7.32 3.78 3.91
CA ALA A 156 -5.94 4.16 4.22
C ALA A 156 -5.76 5.58 4.78
N TYR A 157 -6.71 6.51 4.55
CA TYR A 157 -6.53 7.93 4.91
C TYR A 157 -6.26 8.15 6.41
N TRP A 158 -6.83 7.31 7.26
CA TRP A 158 -6.57 7.27 8.70
C TRP A 158 -5.09 7.08 9.04
N SER A 159 -4.38 6.26 8.26
CA SER A 159 -2.94 6.02 8.40
C SER A 159 -2.07 7.05 7.69
N VAL A 160 -2.59 7.70 6.63
CA VAL A 160 -1.88 8.76 5.89
C VAL A 160 -1.78 10.04 6.75
N VAL A 161 -2.88 10.43 7.40
CA VAL A 161 -2.97 11.64 8.21
C VAL A 161 -3.53 11.39 9.61
N PRO A 162 -2.85 10.56 10.44
CA PRO A 162 -3.36 10.19 11.76
C PRO A 162 -3.58 11.39 12.68
N GLN A 163 -2.81 12.47 12.53
CA GLN A 163 -3.03 13.73 13.23
C GLN A 163 -4.36 14.40 12.83
N VAL A 164 -4.73 14.39 11.55
CA VAL A 164 -5.99 14.98 11.06
C VAL A 164 -7.17 14.13 11.52
N ALA A 165 -7.06 12.81 11.43
CA ALA A 165 -8.06 11.90 11.97
C ALA A 165 -8.34 12.22 13.46
N ARG A 166 -7.30 12.32 14.31
CA ARG A 166 -7.47 12.70 15.72
C ARG A 166 -8.12 14.07 15.91
N MET A 167 -7.73 15.08 15.13
CA MET A 167 -8.30 16.43 15.22
C MET A 167 -9.79 16.45 14.84
N VAL A 168 -10.20 15.67 13.85
CA VAL A 168 -11.59 15.64 13.35
C VAL A 168 -12.49 14.75 14.21
N THR A 169 -12.01 13.57 14.62
CA THR A 169 -12.85 12.56 15.29
C THR A 169 -12.70 12.55 16.81
N GLY A 170 -11.76 13.31 17.37
CA GLY A 170 -11.50 13.37 18.81
C GLY A 170 -10.97 12.06 19.42
N THR A 171 -10.56 11.08 18.60
CA THR A 171 -10.06 9.78 19.10
C THR A 171 -8.68 9.94 19.72
N ALA A 172 -8.52 9.53 20.98
CA ALA A 172 -7.24 9.55 21.68
C ALA A 172 -6.27 8.49 21.14
N THR A 173 -4.97 8.75 21.24
CA THR A 173 -3.92 7.78 20.89
C THR A 173 -4.01 6.56 21.81
N GLY A 174 -4.19 5.35 21.23
CA GLY A 174 -4.31 4.10 22.00
C GLY A 174 -5.74 3.68 22.37
N ASP A 175 -6.77 4.41 21.92
CA ASP A 175 -8.17 4.03 22.08
C ASP A 175 -8.53 2.83 21.16
N LEU A 176 -8.44 1.61 21.71
CA LEU A 176 -8.81 0.37 20.99
C LEU A 176 -10.29 0.36 20.59
N ASP A 177 -11.17 0.90 21.43
CA ASP A 177 -12.59 1.02 21.12
C ASP A 177 -12.80 2.03 19.97
N GLY A 178 -11.97 3.07 19.91
CA GLY A 178 -11.91 4.01 18.80
C GLY A 178 -11.51 3.36 17.48
N ALA A 179 -10.54 2.43 17.51
CA ALA A 179 -10.12 1.68 16.32
C ALA A 179 -11.24 0.78 15.77
N ALA A 180 -11.96 0.07 16.64
CA ALA A 180 -13.08 -0.77 16.26
C ALA A 180 -14.22 0.06 15.63
N ARG A 181 -14.61 1.18 16.27
CA ARG A 181 -15.63 2.10 15.73
C ARG A 181 -15.25 2.69 14.37
N GLN A 182 -13.98 3.02 14.17
CA GLN A 182 -13.46 3.50 12.88
C GLN A 182 -13.57 2.42 11.80
N ARG A 183 -13.16 1.19 12.11
CA ARG A 183 -13.28 0.05 11.19
C ARG A 183 -14.74 -0.19 10.81
N GLU A 184 -15.65 -0.23 11.79
CA GLU A 184 -17.08 -0.38 11.55
C GLU A 184 -17.64 0.72 10.64
N SER A 185 -17.19 1.97 10.83
CA SER A 185 -17.57 3.09 9.98
C SER A 185 -17.07 2.92 8.54
N VAL A 186 -15.82 2.48 8.35
CA VAL A 186 -15.25 2.18 7.03
C VAL A 186 -16.05 1.08 6.33
N VAL A 187 -16.34 -0.03 7.02
CA VAL A 187 -17.12 -1.16 6.48
C VAL A 187 -18.53 -0.69 6.09
N ALA A 188 -19.21 0.03 6.98
CA ALA A 188 -20.58 0.48 6.74
C ALA A 188 -20.69 1.48 5.59
N VAL A 189 -19.72 2.40 5.44
CA VAL A 189 -19.69 3.35 4.32
C VAL A 189 -19.35 2.63 3.01
N ALA A 190 -18.37 1.75 3.01
CA ALA A 190 -17.99 0.96 1.84
C ALA A 190 -19.16 0.12 1.32
N ARG A 191 -19.88 -0.56 2.22
CA ARG A 191 -21.09 -1.31 1.88
C ARG A 191 -22.15 -0.43 1.23
N ARG A 192 -22.48 0.73 1.82
CA ARG A 192 -23.48 1.66 1.27
C ARG A 192 -23.10 2.20 -0.10
N LEU A 193 -21.82 2.51 -0.32
CA LEU A 193 -21.32 2.95 -1.63
C LEU A 193 -21.45 1.87 -2.71
N ALA A 194 -21.59 0.61 -2.32
CA ALA A 194 -21.65 -0.54 -3.20
C ALA A 194 -23.08 -1.03 -3.48
N GLU A 195 -24.08 -0.55 -2.73
CA GLU A 195 -25.48 -0.98 -2.86
C GLU A 195 -26.02 -0.74 -4.28
N PRO A 196 -26.67 -1.74 -4.91
CA PRO A 196 -27.35 -1.55 -6.19
C PRO A 196 -28.36 -0.39 -6.13
N VAL A 197 -28.49 0.31 -7.26
CA VAL A 197 -29.50 1.36 -7.46
C VAL A 197 -30.86 0.74 -7.78
#